data_AF-A0A5Q4ZRG9-F1
#
_entry.id   AF-A0A5Q4ZRG9-F1
#
_cell.length_a   1.000
_cell.length_b   1.000
_cell.length_c   1.000
_cell.angle_alpha   90.00
_cell.angle_beta   90.00
_cell.angle_gamma   90.00
#
_symmetry.space_group_name_H-M   'P 1'
#
loop_
_entity.id
_entity.type
_entity.pdbx_description
1 polymer ?
#
loop_
_entity_poly.entity_id
_entity_poly.type
_entity_poly.pdbx_seq_one_letter_code
_entity_poly.pdbx_strand_id
1 'polypeptide(L)'
;MTIPNCSISDARDLVSDLKNISIFLSSGAWQCESKIDENAFLDMLLSKIENKIDDLESCLSYVVNAPLIEAERLLEEVPGIKSK
;
A
#
# COMPACT_ATOMS: atom_id res chain seq x y z
N MET A 1 -4.08 -27.05 4.58
CA MET A 1 -4.64 -25.68 4.71
C MET A 1 -4.41 -24.97 3.39
N THR A 2 -5.48 -24.65 2.66
CA THR A 2 -5.40 -23.75 1.50
C THR A 2 -5.27 -22.33 2.03
N ILE A 3 -4.18 -21.66 1.70
CA ILE A 3 -4.03 -20.22 1.96
C ILE A 3 -5.19 -19.54 1.22
N PRO A 4 -6.08 -18.80 1.89
CA PRO A 4 -7.12 -18.06 1.19
C PRO A 4 -6.41 -17.08 0.24
N ASN A 5 -6.75 -17.14 -1.05
CA ASN A 5 -6.19 -16.22 -2.03
C ASN A 5 -6.61 -14.81 -1.63
N CYS A 6 -5.69 -14.04 -1.02
CA CYS A 6 -5.89 -12.63 -0.77
C CYS A 6 -6.06 -11.94 -2.12
N SER A 7 -7.23 -11.35 -2.38
CA SER A 7 -7.50 -10.67 -3.64
C SER A 7 -6.83 -9.29 -3.66
N ILE A 8 -6.63 -8.73 -4.86
CA ILE A 8 -6.18 -7.34 -5.02
C ILE A 8 -7.18 -6.37 -4.36
N SER A 9 -8.48 -6.72 -4.35
CA SER A 9 -9.51 -5.94 -3.65
C SER A 9 -9.22 -5.90 -2.16
N ASP A 10 -9.00 -7.05 -1.53
CA ASP A 10 -8.72 -7.14 -0.08
C ASP A 10 -7.47 -6.35 0.31
N ALA A 11 -6.44 -6.35 -0.57
CA ALA A 11 -5.24 -5.56 -0.35
C ALA A 11 -5.48 -4.04 -0.45
N ARG A 12 -6.36 -3.60 -1.35
CA ARG A 12 -6.78 -2.18 -1.45
C ARG A 12 -7.60 -1.76 -0.24
N ASP A 13 -8.52 -2.62 0.20
CA ASP A 13 -9.34 -2.38 1.39
C ASP A 13 -8.45 -2.26 2.62
N LEU A 14 -7.44 -3.13 2.77
CA LEU A 14 -6.45 -3.03 3.85
C LEU A 14 -5.67 -1.71 3.84
N VAL A 15 -5.26 -1.21 2.67
CA VAL A 15 -4.61 0.12 2.55
C VAL A 15 -5.56 1.22 3.03
N SER A 16 -6.83 1.15 2.64
CA SER A 16 -7.83 2.14 3.07
C SER A 16 -8.04 2.10 4.59
N ASP A 17 -8.13 0.91 5.16
CA ASP A 17 -8.30 0.73 6.60
C ASP A 17 -7.10 1.29 7.38
N LEU A 18 -5.88 1.01 6.92
CA LEU A 18 -4.65 1.54 7.54
C LEU A 18 -4.59 3.07 7.47
N LYS A 19 -5.01 3.69 6.36
CA LYS A 19 -5.12 5.15 6.24
C LYS A 19 -6.12 5.73 7.23
N ASN A 20 -7.30 5.11 7.35
CA ASN A 20 -8.32 5.54 8.30
C ASN A 20 -7.82 5.44 9.74
N ILE A 21 -7.10 4.37 10.09
CA ILE A 21 -6.47 4.20 11.41
C ILE A 21 -5.41 5.29 11.66
N SER A 22 -4.55 5.58 10.68
CA SER A 22 -3.53 6.64 10.79
C SER A 22 -4.17 8.02 11.05
N ILE A 23 -5.24 8.35 10.32
CA ILE A 23 -6.01 9.59 10.53
C ILE A 23 -6.63 9.62 11.93
N PHE A 24 -7.22 8.52 12.37
CA PHE A 24 -7.81 8.45 13.71
C PHE A 24 -6.76 8.65 14.82
N LEU A 25 -5.61 7.97 14.71
CA LEU A 25 -4.52 8.07 15.68
C LEU A 25 -3.90 9.48 15.73
N SER A 26 -3.69 10.10 14.57
CA SER A 26 -3.15 11.47 14.47
C SER A 26 -4.15 12.55 14.91
N SER A 27 -5.45 12.28 14.86
CA SER A 27 -6.49 13.23 15.29
C SER A 27 -6.55 13.47 16.81
N GLY A 28 -5.96 12.58 17.61
CA GLY A 28 -6.06 12.64 19.07
C GLY A 28 -7.44 12.28 19.63
N ALA A 29 -8.41 11.86 18.80
CA ALA A 29 -9.76 11.47 19.24
C ALA A 29 -9.78 10.29 20.25
N TRP A 30 -8.69 9.53 20.33
CA TRP A 30 -8.50 8.44 21.28
C TRP A 30 -8.02 8.89 22.66
N GLN A 31 -7.53 10.12 22.81
CA GLN A 31 -6.93 10.67 24.04
C GLN A 31 -8.00 11.11 25.05
N CYS A 32 -8.99 10.25 25.31
CA CYS A 32 -9.97 10.50 26.35
C CYS A 32 -9.30 10.34 27.73
N GLU A 33 -9.06 11.47 28.41
CA GLU A 33 -8.71 11.59 29.84
C GLU A 33 -7.29 11.16 30.31
N SER A 34 -6.41 10.61 29.49
CA SER A 34 -5.07 10.20 29.96
C SER A 34 -3.99 11.29 29.76
N LYS A 35 -3.32 11.69 30.86
CA LYS A 35 -2.14 12.59 30.86
C LYS A 35 -0.85 11.83 30.56
N ILE A 36 -0.88 10.88 29.64
CA ILE A 36 0.32 10.11 29.33
C ILE A 36 1.09 10.86 28.25
N ASP A 37 2.36 11.17 28.55
CA ASP A 37 3.35 11.71 27.64
C ASP A 37 3.77 10.60 26.65
N GLU A 38 2.82 10.19 25.81
CA GLU A 38 2.88 9.00 24.94
C GLU A 38 3.21 9.36 23.49
N ASN A 39 3.64 10.60 23.23
CA ASN A 39 3.91 11.10 21.89
C ASN A 39 4.96 10.25 21.15
N ALA A 40 6.03 9.82 21.83
CA ALA A 40 7.08 9.01 21.18
C ALA A 40 6.59 7.61 20.73
N PHE A 41 5.68 6.98 21.47
CA PHE A 41 5.11 5.69 21.08
C PHE A 41 4.12 5.85 19.94
N LEU A 42 3.29 6.90 19.99
CA LEU A 42 2.36 7.25 18.92
C LEU A 42 3.11 7.55 17.62
N ASP A 43 4.16 8.38 17.68
CA ASP A 43 4.97 8.74 16.51
C ASP A 43 5.63 7.50 15.88
N MET A 44 6.15 6.58 16.70
CA MET A 44 6.68 5.31 16.22
C MET A 44 5.60 4.44 15.55
N LEU A 45 4.39 4.40 16.12
CA LEU A 45 3.28 3.62 15.57
C LEU A 45 2.80 4.21 14.24
N LEU A 46 2.60 5.53 14.18
CA LEU A 46 2.22 6.25 12.97
C LEU A 46 3.25 6.02 11.86
N SER A 47 4.54 6.18 12.16
CA SER A 47 5.61 5.92 11.18
C SER A 47 5.59 4.47 10.65
N LYS A 48 5.31 3.48 11.51
CA LYS A 48 5.19 2.08 11.06
C LYS A 48 3.98 1.86 10.16
N ILE A 49 2.85 2.49 10.46
CA ILE A 49 1.62 2.40 9.65
C ILE A 49 1.85 3.06 8.28
N GLU A 50 2.45 4.24 8.24
CA GLU A 50 2.77 4.96 7.00
C GLU A 50 3.70 4.15 6.11
N ASN A 51 4.82 3.65 6.64
CA ASN A 51 5.72 2.79 5.88
C ASN A 51 5.02 1.55 5.31
N LYS A 52 4.07 0.97 6.06
CA LYS A 52 3.34 -0.21 5.60
C LYS A 52 2.33 0.11 4.50
N ILE A 53 1.72 1.29 4.55
CA ILE A 53 0.86 1.80 3.48
C ILE A 53 1.69 1.96 2.20
N ASP A 54 2.85 2.60 2.29
CA ASP A 54 3.74 2.83 1.14
C ASP A 54 4.19 1.51 0.48
N ASP A 55 4.60 0.52 1.29
CA ASP A 55 4.97 -0.81 0.81
C ASP A 55 3.80 -1.49 0.05
N LEU A 56 2.59 -1.43 0.63
CA LEU A 56 1.41 -2.04 0.03
C LEU A 56 0.99 -1.34 -1.26
N GLU A 57 1.04 0.00 -1.30
CA GLU A 57 0.74 0.77 -2.50
C GLU A 57 1.74 0.52 -3.62
N SER A 58 3.03 0.40 -3.28
CA SER A 58 4.08 0.02 -4.21
C SER A 58 3.84 -1.38 -4.80
N CYS A 59 3.55 -2.36 -3.94
CA CYS A 59 3.19 -3.72 -4.38
C CYS A 59 1.93 -3.74 -5.26
N LEU A 60 0.89 -3.01 -4.87
CA LEU A 60 -0.35 -2.92 -5.63
C LEU A 60 -0.14 -2.26 -6.99
N SER A 61 0.67 -1.20 -7.06
CA SER A 61 1.04 -0.53 -8.30
C SER A 61 1.78 -1.51 -9.23
N TYR A 62 2.74 -2.27 -8.70
CA TYR A 62 3.44 -3.28 -9.47
C TYR A 62 2.49 -4.36 -10.00
N VAL A 63 1.62 -4.93 -9.17
CA VAL A 63 0.70 -6.01 -9.59
C VAL A 63 -0.34 -5.54 -10.59
N VAL A 64 -0.86 -4.32 -10.46
CA VAL A 64 -1.83 -3.74 -11.39
C VAL A 64 -1.19 -3.43 -12.75
N ASN A 65 0.08 -3.01 -12.76
CA ASN A 65 0.79 -2.62 -13.98
C ASN A 65 1.70 -3.73 -14.55
N ALA A 66 1.91 -4.84 -13.85
CA ALA A 66 2.76 -5.96 -14.30
C ALA A 66 2.34 -6.55 -15.67
N PRO A 67 1.04 -6.68 -16.01
CA PRO A 67 0.65 -7.11 -17.35
C PRO A 67 1.07 -6.12 -18.45
N LEU A 68 1.20 -4.83 -18.13
CA LEU A 68 1.66 -3.80 -19.06
C LEU A 68 3.19 -3.83 -19.23
N ILE A 69 3.94 -4.06 -18.15
CA ILE A 69 5.41 -4.13 -18.18
C ILE A 69 5.88 -5.32 -19.04
N GLU A 70 5.21 -6.46 -18.95
CA GLU A 70 5.56 -7.65 -19.74
C GLU A 70 5.13 -7.50 -21.23
N ALA A 71 4.04 -6.78 -21.49
CA ALA A 71 3.60 -6.43 -22.85
C ALA A 71 4.51 -5.38 -23.53
N GLU A 72 5.00 -4.39 -22.78
CA GLU A 72 5.94 -3.37 -23.27
C GLU A 72 7.31 -3.98 -23.59
N ARG A 73 7.80 -4.91 -22.74
CA ARG A 73 9.07 -5.62 -22.99
C ARG A 73 9.03 -6.47 -24.27
N LEU A 74 7.88 -7.09 -24.56
CA LEU A 74 7.68 -7.87 -25.79
C LEU A 74 7.59 -7.00 -27.06
N LEU A 75 7.20 -5.72 -26.94
CA LEU A 75 7.17 -4.77 -28.06
C LEU A 75 8.57 -4.21 -28.38
N GLU A 76 9.43 -4.03 -27.39
CA GLU A 76 10.82 -3.60 -27.58
C GLU A 76 11.73 -4.70 -28.15
N GLU A 77 11.38 -5.98 -27.94
CA GLU A 77 12.14 -7.13 -28.44
C GLU A 77 11.81 -7.54 -29.89
N VAL A 78 10.88 -6.88 -30.61
CA VAL A 78 10.57 -7.22 -32.02
C VAL A 78 11.56 -6.53 -32.97
N PRO A 79 12.53 -7.24 -33.58
CA PRO A 79 13.35 -6.66 -34.62
C PRO A 79 12.55 -6.71 -35.92
N GLY A 80 12.06 -5.56 -36.39
CA GLY A 80 11.67 -5.39 -37.79
C GLY A 80 10.22 -5.04 -38.09
N ILE A 81 9.57 -4.15 -37.32
CA ILE A 81 8.45 -3.40 -37.89
C ILE A 81 9.02 -2.34 -38.83
N LYS A 82 9.22 -2.70 -40.10
CA LYS A 82 9.36 -1.71 -41.16
C LYS A 82 8.00 -1.05 -41.33
N SER A 83 7.88 0.20 -40.88
CA SER A 83 6.79 1.08 -41.28
C SER A 83 6.71 1.10 -42.81
N LYS A 84 5.54 0.75 -43.33
CA LYS A 84 5.12 1.12 -44.69
C LYS A 84 4.52 2.51 -44.65
#